data_AF-A0A7C9KNS1-F1
#
_entry.id   AF-A0A7C9KNS1-F1
#
_cell.length_a   1.000
_cell.length_b   1.000
_cell.length_c   1.000
_cell.angle_alpha   90.00
_cell.angle_beta   90.00
_cell.angle_gamma   90.00
#
_symmetry.space_group_name_H-M   'P 1'
#
loop_
_entity.id
_entity.type
_entity.pdbx_description
1 polymer ?
#
loop_
_entity_poly.entity_id
_entity_poly.type
_entity_poly.pdbx_seq_one_letter_code
_entity_poly.pdbx_strand_id
1 'polypeptide(L)'
;MTGSLIIDGLMLFFSLALAAAVAVPAWLFLPKWMESVQTRRIAFHRAAIDAITAELARPQADPGHVDRLLAQRQANITALRSLVPGAVVAPLPQGVAGLRLAA
;
A
#
# COMPACT_ATOMS: atom_id res chain seq x y z
N MET A 1 34.26 22.62 -43.31
CA MET A 1 33.29 21.61 -42.81
C MET A 1 33.47 21.24 -41.33
N THR A 2 34.41 21.86 -40.60
CA THR A 2 34.71 21.58 -39.18
C THR A 2 33.75 22.22 -38.17
N GLY A 3 33.02 23.28 -38.54
CA GLY A 3 32.08 23.96 -37.65
C GLY A 3 30.82 23.14 -37.28
N SER A 4 30.38 22.23 -38.16
CA SER A 4 29.19 21.38 -37.92
C SER A 4 29.43 20.40 -36.78
N LEU A 5 30.57 19.68 -36.80
CA LEU A 5 30.89 18.64 -35.81
C LEU A 5 30.98 19.17 -34.37
N ILE A 6 31.45 20.40 -34.20
CA ILE A 6 31.55 21.05 -32.88
C ILE A 6 30.15 21.40 -32.36
N ILE A 7 29.29 21.95 -33.22
CA ILE A 7 27.90 22.30 -32.87
C ILE A 7 27.09 21.04 -32.57
N ASP A 8 27.22 20.00 -33.39
CA ASP A 8 26.55 18.72 -33.21
C ASP A 8 26.97 18.05 -31.90
N GLY A 9 28.27 18.07 -31.58
CA GLY A 9 28.80 17.57 -30.30
C GLY A 9 28.31 18.34 -29.08
N LEU A 10 28.23 19.67 -29.18
CA LEU A 10 27.69 20.53 -28.12
C LEU A 10 26.19 20.30 -27.90
N MET A 11 25.41 20.16 -28.98
CA MET A 11 23.98 19.84 -28.87
C MET A 11 23.75 18.48 -28.21
N LEU A 12 24.54 17.47 -28.57
CA LEU A 12 24.51 16.15 -27.93
C LEU A 12 24.84 16.24 -26.44
N PHE A 13 25.91 16.94 -26.09
CA PHE A 13 26.32 17.14 -24.70
C PHE A 13 25.24 17.83 -23.87
N PHE A 14 24.68 18.95 -24.35
CA PHE A 14 23.63 19.66 -23.61
C PHE A 14 22.33 18.85 -23.50
N SER A 15 21.99 18.07 -24.52
CA SER A 15 20.82 17.18 -24.48
C SER A 15 20.99 16.07 -23.45
N LEU A 16 22.17 15.45 -23.39
CA LEU A 16 22.52 14.45 -22.37
C LEU A 16 22.58 15.06 -20.97
N ALA A 17 23.18 16.23 -20.82
CA ALA A 17 23.28 16.94 -19.54
C ALA A 17 21.89 17.32 -19.01
N LEU A 18 20.99 17.80 -19.87
CA LEU A 18 19.61 18.11 -19.51
C LEU A 18 18.83 16.85 -19.13
N ALA A 19 18.97 15.77 -19.90
CA ALA A 19 18.36 14.48 -19.57
C ALA A 19 18.84 13.96 -18.21
N ALA A 20 20.14 14.03 -17.95
CA ALA A 20 20.73 13.63 -16.66
C ALA A 20 20.25 14.51 -15.50
N ALA A 21 20.15 15.83 -15.72
CA ALA A 21 19.67 16.77 -14.70
C ALA A 21 18.25 16.46 -14.21
N VAL A 22 17.40 15.86 -15.07
CA VAL A 22 16.05 15.43 -14.70
C VAL A 22 16.03 13.98 -14.19
N ALA A 23 16.76 13.08 -14.84
CA ALA A 23 16.74 11.65 -14.51
C ALA A 23 17.38 11.33 -13.16
N VAL A 24 18.49 11.99 -12.80
CA VAL A 24 19.21 11.76 -11.54
C VAL A 24 18.35 12.05 -10.30
N PRO A 25 17.71 13.23 -10.15
CA PRO A 25 16.85 13.46 -9.01
C PRO A 25 15.65 12.51 -9.01
N ALA A 26 15.04 12.21 -10.16
CA ALA A 26 13.97 11.23 -10.23
C ALA A 26 14.41 9.87 -9.67
N TRP A 27 15.61 9.39 -10.05
CA TRP A 27 16.14 8.12 -9.57
C TRP A 27 16.46 8.12 -8.07
N LEU A 28 16.87 9.26 -7.50
CA LEU A 28 17.15 9.39 -6.07
C LEU A 28 15.88 9.49 -5.20
N PHE A 29 14.82 10.13 -5.70
CA PHE A 29 13.59 10.39 -4.93
C PHE A 29 12.52 9.30 -5.10
N LEU A 30 12.49 8.62 -6.26
CA LEU A 30 11.48 7.59 -6.54
C LEU A 30 11.49 6.43 -5.52
N PRO A 31 12.63 5.88 -5.07
CA PRO A 31 12.65 4.78 -4.10
C PRO A 31 12.02 5.18 -2.77
N LYS A 32 12.40 6.35 -2.24
CA LYS A 32 11.86 6.89 -0.98
C LYS A 32 10.37 7.14 -1.05
N TRP A 33 9.89 7.64 -2.19
CA TRP A 33 8.46 7.87 -2.40
C TRP A 33 7.68 6.55 -2.47
N MET A 34 8.21 5.56 -3.20
CA MET A 34 7.60 4.23 -3.29
C MET A 34 7.54 3.52 -1.92
N GLU A 35 8.63 3.56 -1.15
CA GLU A 35 8.66 3.02 0.22
C GLU A 35 7.64 3.70 1.13
N SER A 36 7.53 5.04 1.07
CA SER A 36 6.55 5.80 1.84
C SER A 36 5.11 5.42 1.47
N VAL A 37 4.81 5.28 0.18
CA VAL A 37 3.47 4.87 -0.29
C VAL A 37 3.13 3.45 0.15
N GLN A 38 4.07 2.51 0.03
CA GLN A 38 3.86 1.14 0.49
C GLN A 38 3.66 1.08 2.00
N THR A 39 4.47 1.81 2.77
CA THR A 39 4.36 1.89 4.23
C THR A 39 3.01 2.45 4.66
N ARG A 40 2.54 3.51 4.01
CA ARG A 40 1.21 4.10 4.25
C ARG A 40 0.09 3.11 3.93
N ARG A 41 0.19 2.38 2.83
CA ARG A 41 -0.79 1.34 2.46
C ARG A 41 -0.84 0.21 3.49
N ILE A 42 0.32 -0.27 3.94
CA ILE A 42 0.41 -1.30 4.98
C ILE A 42 -0.22 -0.78 6.28
N ALA A 43 0.11 0.44 6.69
CA ALA A 43 -0.44 1.07 7.89
C ALA A 43 -1.97 1.22 7.81
N PHE A 44 -2.49 1.61 6.63
CA PHE A 44 -3.93 1.70 6.38
C PHE A 44 -4.64 0.36 6.58
N HIS A 45 -4.14 -0.73 5.96
CA HIS A 45 -4.79 -2.04 6.10
C HIS A 45 -4.72 -2.59 7.52
N ARG A 46 -3.61 -2.36 8.25
CA ARG A 46 -3.52 -2.71 9.66
C ARG A 46 -4.54 -1.95 10.50
N ALA A 47 -4.60 -0.63 10.37
CA ALA A 47 -5.56 0.21 11.09
C ALA A 47 -7.02 -0.17 10.77
N ALA A 48 -7.32 -0.50 9.51
CA ALA A 48 -8.65 -0.96 9.12
C ALA A 48 -9.03 -2.30 9.77
N ILE A 49 -8.10 -3.26 9.81
CA ILE A 49 -8.33 -4.55 10.49
C ILE A 49 -8.56 -4.34 11.99
N ASP A 50 -7.77 -3.48 12.63
CA ASP A 50 -7.88 -3.20 14.05
C ASP A 50 -9.21 -2.51 14.38
N ALA A 51 -9.61 -1.52 13.57
CA ALA A 51 -10.89 -0.83 13.72
C ALA A 51 -12.09 -1.78 13.55
N ILE A 52 -12.07 -2.64 12.53
CA ILE A 52 -13.14 -3.63 12.31
C ILE A 52 -13.16 -4.66 13.45
N THR A 53 -11.99 -5.09 13.94
CA THR A 53 -11.91 -6.05 15.05
C THR A 53 -12.44 -5.43 16.35
N ALA A 54 -12.18 -4.14 16.60
CA ALA A 54 -12.74 -3.41 17.73
C ALA A 54 -14.25 -3.23 17.60
N GLU A 55 -14.77 -2.96 16.39
CA GLU A 55 -16.21 -2.83 16.15
C GLU A 55 -16.93 -4.18 16.30
N LEU A 56 -16.31 -5.27 15.85
CA LEU A 56 -16.80 -6.63 16.05
C LEU A 56 -16.79 -7.09 17.52
N ALA A 57 -16.03 -6.42 18.39
CA ALA A 57 -16.03 -6.69 19.82
C ALA A 57 -17.21 -6.01 20.55
N ARG A 58 -17.92 -5.09 19.90
CA ARG A 58 -19.12 -4.44 20.45
C ARG A 58 -20.35 -5.31 20.23
N PRO A 59 -21.39 -5.18 21.07
CA PRO A 59 -22.67 -5.85 20.83
C PRO A 59 -23.27 -5.37 19.50
N GLN A 60 -23.50 -6.30 18.57
CA GLN A 60 -24.08 -6.00 17.27
C GLN A 60 -25.54 -6.46 17.22
N ALA A 61 -26.44 -5.56 16.84
CA ALA A 61 -27.87 -5.86 16.76
C ALA A 61 -28.26 -6.52 15.43
N ASP A 62 -27.50 -6.28 14.35
CA ASP A 62 -27.78 -6.77 13.00
C ASP A 62 -26.76 -7.85 12.56
N PRO A 63 -27.18 -9.12 12.38
CA PRO A 63 -26.34 -10.18 11.86
C PRO A 63 -25.76 -9.87 10.46
N GLY A 64 -26.52 -9.18 9.60
CA GLY A 64 -26.08 -8.79 8.27
C GLY A 64 -25.00 -7.71 8.28
N HIS A 65 -24.90 -6.93 9.35
CA HIS A 65 -23.80 -6.01 9.58
C HIS A 65 -22.52 -6.75 9.97
N VAL A 66 -22.63 -7.76 10.85
CA VAL A 66 -21.50 -8.60 11.29
C VAL A 66 -20.86 -9.31 10.10
N ASP A 67 -21.64 -9.93 9.22
CA ASP A 67 -21.09 -10.61 8.04
C ASP A 67 -20.38 -9.66 7.07
N ARG A 68 -20.90 -8.44 6.89
CA ARG A 68 -20.23 -7.40 6.09
C ARG A 68 -18.90 -6.98 6.70
N LEU A 69 -18.84 -6.78 8.02
CA LEU A 69 -17.61 -6.47 8.73
C LEU A 69 -16.59 -7.61 8.62
N LEU A 70 -17.02 -8.86 8.75
CA LEU A 70 -16.15 -10.03 8.57
C LEU A 70 -15.61 -10.14 7.15
N ALA A 71 -16.44 -9.92 6.14
CA ALA A 71 -16.01 -9.91 4.74
C ALA A 71 -15.00 -8.79 4.47
N GLN A 72 -15.26 -7.58 4.97
CA GLN A 72 -14.34 -6.44 4.86
C GLN A 72 -13.01 -6.70 5.57
N ARG A 73 -13.05 -7.31 6.77
CA ARG A 73 -11.85 -7.70 7.50
C ARG A 73 -11.03 -8.70 6.71
N GLN A 74 -11.66 -9.74 6.15
CA GLN A 74 -10.98 -10.75 5.34
C GLN A 74 -10.37 -10.15 4.07
N ALA A 75 -11.06 -9.25 3.39
CA ALA A 75 -10.53 -8.54 2.23
C ALA A 75 -9.26 -7.73 2.59
N ASN A 76 -9.27 -7.01 3.71
CA ASN A 76 -8.10 -6.26 4.18
C ASN A 76 -6.94 -7.18 4.57
N ILE A 77 -7.21 -8.35 5.16
CA ILE A 77 -6.17 -9.34 5.48
C ILE A 77 -5.50 -9.87 4.20
N THR A 78 -6.30 -10.24 3.21
CA THR A 78 -5.77 -10.71 1.92
C THR A 78 -4.95 -9.63 1.23
N ALA A 79 -5.41 -8.37 1.24
CA ALA A 79 -4.67 -7.23 0.71
C ALA A 79 -3.37 -6.96 1.50
N LEU A 80 -3.39 -7.11 2.82
CA LEU A 80 -2.18 -6.95 3.63
C LEU A 80 -1.16 -8.06 3.35
N ARG A 81 -1.61 -9.31 3.17
CA ARG A 81 -0.73 -10.45 2.86
C ARG A 81 -0.10 -10.37 1.48
N SER A 82 -0.77 -9.77 0.50
CA SER A 82 -0.17 -9.53 -0.82
C SER A 82 0.91 -8.45 -0.77
N LEU A 83 0.83 -7.52 0.18
CA LEU A 83 1.85 -6.48 0.40
C LEU A 83 2.98 -6.96 1.32
N VAL A 84 2.68 -7.75 2.34
CA VAL A 84 3.62 -8.26 3.35
C VAL A 84 3.33 -9.74 3.61
N PRO A 85 4.02 -10.66 2.91
CA PRO A 85 3.90 -12.09 3.16
C PRO A 85 4.29 -12.41 4.61
N GLY A 86 3.42 -13.15 5.31
CA GLY A 86 3.65 -13.51 6.72
C GLY A 86 3.22 -12.45 7.75
N ALA A 87 2.49 -11.40 7.33
CA ALA A 87 1.94 -10.43 8.27
C ALA A 87 1.07 -11.11 9.35
N VAL A 88 1.44 -10.91 10.62
CA VAL A 88 0.64 -11.33 11.77
C VAL A 88 -0.58 -10.41 11.88
N VAL A 89 -1.76 -11.00 11.96
CA VAL A 89 -3.04 -10.30 12.03
C VAL A 89 -3.66 -10.59 13.39
N ALA A 90 -4.28 -9.58 14.01
CA ALA A 90 -5.04 -9.77 15.25
C ALA A 90 -6.06 -10.91 15.11
N PRO A 91 -6.32 -11.70 16.17
CA PRO A 91 -7.37 -12.72 16.16
C PRO A 91 -8.77 -12.10 16.20
N LEU A 92 -9.80 -12.87 15.83
CA LEU A 92 -11.19 -12.45 15.98
C LEU A 92 -11.59 -12.41 17.46
N PRO A 93 -12.53 -11.54 17.88
CA PRO A 93 -13.05 -11.54 19.23
C PRO A 93 -13.83 -12.83 19.52
N GLN A 94 -13.69 -13.37 20.74
CA GLN A 94 -14.25 -14.68 21.14
C GLN A 94 -15.79 -14.75 21.00
N GLY A 95 -16.50 -13.62 21.07
CA GLY A 95 -17.96 -13.54 20.91
C GLY A 95 -18.46 -13.73 19.47
N VAL A 96 -17.65 -13.44 18.45
CA VAL A 96 -18.05 -13.57 17.03
C VAL A 96 -17.92 -15.01 16.55
N ALA A 97 -16.98 -15.78 17.10
CA ALA A 97 -16.83 -17.21 16.81
C ALA A 97 -18.05 -18.03 17.30
N GLY A 98 -18.65 -17.63 18.42
CA GLY A 98 -19.87 -18.25 18.94
C GLY A 98 -21.11 -17.95 18.11
N LEU A 99 -21.20 -16.76 17.49
CA LEU A 99 -22.31 -16.35 16.62
C LEU A 99 -22.44 -17.22 15.36
N ARG A 100 -21.34 -17.80 14.87
CA ARG A 100 -21.35 -18.74 13.73
C ARG A 100 -21.62 -20.20 14.11
N LEU A 101 -21.57 -20.54 15.40
CA LEU A 101 -21.91 -21.88 15.89
C LEU A 101 -23.39 -22.00 16.28
N ALA A 102 -24.10 -20.87 16.41
CA ALA A 102 -25.49 -20.79 16.82
C ALA A 102 -26.48 -20.50 15.67
N ALA A 103 -25.98 -20.29 14.45
CA ALA A 103 -26.75 -20.08 13.22
C ALA A 103 -26.66 -21.32 12.32
#